data_AF-A0A1E8F1D2-F1
#
_entry.id   AF-A0A1E8F1D2-F1
#
_cell.length_a   1.000
_cell.length_b   1.000
_cell.length_c   1.000
_cell.angle_alpha   90.00
_cell.angle_beta   90.00
_cell.angle_gamma   90.00
#
_symmetry.space_group_name_H-M   'P 1'
#
loop_
_entity.id
_entity.type
_entity.pdbx_description
1 polymer ?
#
loop_
_entity_poly.entity_id
_entity_poly.type
_entity_poly.pdbx_seq_one_letter_code
_entity_poly.pdbx_strand_id
1 'polypeptide(L)'
;MNIRFVTSNEFKLEEIKTILNEKNLNVLPVNIKIEELQTDDNLKLIKDKTIKAFKEVGRPLFVEHTGFYLEYISGLPGGLSEIFWLKLGPKVFTELFGNNSNNKAVVKTIIGYCDGYKIYTFESKVFGKISSKPYGFSKFEWDQIFIPYGYNKTVAEMGEEKNKVSSKRKALNKFVNFLKNNNKIFKKRDYSFINNLCESIINKNVVLFVGAGVSNNLHLPSWEPLLESMGKDLGYDEEIFKTLGGNLTLAEYYKNKKHGISEVRNLLLKDEENIKEEIAKSDIHKLIVELDFPLIYTTNYDRCLETAFDYYNKKYILIKTVEDLINLDNTITQIIKFHGDLNDENSVVLTESSYFQRLNFESPLDIKLRADMLGKSILFIGYGFNDINIRYLLYKLNKIWTNSSSPYAKPKSYMFLTKPNPVQEEILEARGIIPIVSTSDNPGEGLKDFLKLLKEKIIKLKN
;
A
#
# COMPACT_ATOMS: atom_id res chain seq x y z
N MET A 1 -4.85 -17.41 -13.36
CA MET A 1 -5.15 -16.59 -12.17
C MET A 1 -3.85 -16.03 -11.63
N ASN A 2 -3.83 -14.75 -11.21
CA ASN A 2 -2.64 -14.11 -10.66
C ASN A 2 -2.65 -14.20 -9.14
N ILE A 3 -1.52 -14.53 -8.52
CA ILE A 3 -1.40 -14.60 -7.07
C ILE A 3 -0.07 -14.04 -6.59
N ARG A 4 -0.10 -13.25 -5.51
CA ARG A 4 1.09 -12.57 -5.00
C ARG A 4 1.86 -13.48 -4.06
N PHE A 5 3.15 -13.62 -4.29
CA PHE A 5 4.05 -14.32 -3.40
C PHE A 5 5.04 -13.34 -2.78
N VAL A 6 5.02 -13.22 -1.45
CA VAL A 6 5.92 -12.32 -0.73
C VAL A 6 7.13 -13.10 -0.24
N THR A 7 8.29 -12.80 -0.82
CA THR A 7 9.58 -13.39 -0.46
C THR A 7 10.72 -12.49 -0.90
N SER A 8 11.79 -12.41 -0.11
CA SER A 8 13.07 -11.83 -0.53
C SER A 8 14.07 -12.86 -1.05
N ASN A 9 13.71 -14.16 -1.02
CA ASN A 9 14.57 -15.25 -1.45
C ASN A 9 14.24 -15.63 -2.90
N GLU A 10 15.15 -15.32 -3.82
CA GLU A 10 15.01 -15.58 -5.26
C GLU A 10 14.93 -17.08 -5.57
N PHE A 11 15.66 -17.93 -4.86
CA PHE A 11 15.61 -19.38 -5.07
C PHE A 11 14.23 -19.97 -4.71
N LYS A 12 13.63 -19.50 -3.60
CA LYS A 12 12.26 -19.87 -3.23
C LYS A 12 11.26 -19.40 -4.28
N LEU A 13 11.44 -18.18 -4.80
CA LEU A 13 10.59 -17.62 -5.83
C LEU A 13 10.61 -18.45 -7.11
N GLU A 14 11.79 -18.82 -7.61
CA GLU A 14 11.93 -19.61 -8.83
C GLU A 14 11.32 -21.01 -8.68
N GLU A 15 11.58 -21.71 -7.57
CA GLU A 15 10.97 -23.03 -7.32
C GLU A 15 9.43 -22.95 -7.27
N ILE A 16 8.89 -21.93 -6.58
CA ILE A 16 7.44 -21.74 -6.45
C ILE A 16 6.81 -21.35 -7.80
N LYS A 17 7.46 -20.48 -8.58
CA LYS A 17 7.02 -20.14 -9.94
C LYS A 17 6.91 -21.39 -10.80
N THR A 18 7.93 -22.25 -10.82
CA THR A 18 7.89 -23.51 -11.59
C THR A 18 6.70 -24.36 -11.17
N ILE A 19 6.53 -24.60 -9.86
CA ILE A 19 5.45 -25.47 -9.34
C ILE A 19 4.06 -24.90 -9.65
N LEU A 20 3.86 -23.59 -9.51
CA LEU A 20 2.55 -22.96 -9.71
C LEU A 20 2.21 -22.72 -11.18
N ASN A 21 3.21 -22.48 -12.04
CA ASN A 21 3.02 -22.38 -13.48
C ASN A 21 2.51 -23.70 -14.09
N GLU A 22 3.03 -24.86 -13.63
CA GLU A 22 2.49 -26.19 -13.98
C GLU A 22 1.01 -26.36 -13.63
N LYS A 23 0.46 -25.50 -12.75
CA LYS A 23 -0.94 -25.51 -12.31
C LYS A 23 -1.77 -24.36 -12.91
N ASN A 24 -1.25 -23.65 -13.92
CA ASN A 24 -1.88 -22.49 -14.56
C ASN A 24 -2.14 -21.30 -13.58
N LEU A 25 -1.29 -21.17 -12.56
CA LEU A 25 -1.30 -20.03 -11.64
C LEU A 25 -0.07 -19.16 -11.90
N ASN A 26 -0.30 -17.91 -12.27
CA ASN A 26 0.76 -16.93 -12.49
C ASN A 26 1.15 -16.29 -11.16
N VAL A 27 2.44 -16.36 -10.82
CA VAL A 27 2.98 -15.80 -9.58
C VAL A 27 3.44 -14.37 -9.82
N LEU A 28 2.84 -13.43 -9.09
CA LEU A 28 3.29 -12.04 -9.02
C LEU A 28 4.29 -11.93 -7.86
N PRO A 29 5.60 -11.75 -8.14
CA PRO A 29 6.59 -11.63 -7.07
C PRO A 29 6.44 -10.31 -6.33
N VAL A 30 6.56 -10.37 -5.00
CA VAL A 30 6.65 -9.20 -4.13
C VAL A 30 7.93 -9.33 -3.30
N ASN A 31 8.96 -8.58 -3.69
CA ASN A 31 10.29 -8.65 -3.07
C ASN A 31 10.35 -7.78 -1.81
N ILE A 32 9.83 -8.31 -0.70
CA ILE A 32 9.85 -7.67 0.61
C ILE A 32 10.41 -8.66 1.63
N LYS A 33 11.38 -8.20 2.42
CA LYS A 33 11.87 -8.95 3.58
C LYS A 33 10.91 -8.72 4.75
N ILE A 34 10.34 -9.81 5.26
CA ILE A 34 9.45 -9.78 6.42
C ILE A 34 10.20 -10.39 7.61
N GLU A 35 10.28 -9.65 8.71
CA GLU A 35 10.83 -10.19 9.96
C GLU A 35 9.89 -11.24 10.54
N GLU A 36 10.42 -12.46 10.71
CA GLU A 36 9.67 -13.60 11.21
C GLU A 36 9.68 -13.63 12.74
N LEU A 37 8.52 -13.91 13.34
CA LEU A 37 8.43 -14.16 14.78
C LEU A 37 9.29 -15.36 15.17
N GLN A 38 10.18 -15.18 16.16
CA GLN A 38 10.96 -16.27 16.73
C GLN A 38 10.08 -17.10 17.66
N THR A 39 9.65 -18.28 17.20
CA THR A 39 8.81 -19.21 17.95
C THR A 39 8.95 -20.63 17.39
N ASP A 40 8.70 -21.64 18.22
CA ASP A 40 8.55 -23.05 17.85
C ASP A 40 7.15 -23.38 17.28
N ASP A 41 6.15 -22.54 17.55
CA ASP A 41 4.82 -22.64 16.96
C ASP A 41 4.81 -22.14 15.50
N ASN A 42 4.95 -23.09 14.60
CA ASN A 42 4.89 -22.89 13.15
C ASN A 42 3.60 -22.20 12.67
N LEU A 43 2.45 -22.46 13.32
CA LEU A 43 1.18 -21.84 12.93
C LEU A 43 1.16 -20.36 13.34
N LYS A 44 1.70 -20.05 14.52
CA LYS A 44 1.84 -18.67 14.98
C LYS A 44 2.83 -17.90 14.11
N LEU A 45 3.99 -18.49 13.78
CA LEU A 45 4.99 -17.90 12.89
C LEU A 45 4.39 -17.56 11.53
N ILE A 46 3.75 -18.51 10.85
CA ILE A 46 3.24 -18.26 9.49
C ILE A 46 2.10 -17.24 9.50
N LYS A 47 1.26 -17.22 10.54
CA LYS A 47 0.18 -16.23 10.67
C LYS A 47 0.74 -14.83 10.87
N ASP A 48 1.71 -14.67 11.76
CA ASP A 48 2.40 -13.39 11.98
C ASP A 48 3.06 -12.89 10.68
N LYS A 49 3.83 -13.75 10.01
CA LYS A 49 4.46 -13.45 8.71
C LYS A 49 3.41 -13.05 7.66
N THR A 50 2.29 -13.74 7.60
CA THR A 50 1.19 -13.45 6.66
C THR A 50 0.55 -12.08 6.96
N ILE A 51 0.31 -11.76 8.24
CA ILE A 51 -0.28 -10.49 8.66
C ILE A 51 0.66 -9.33 8.32
N LYS A 52 1.95 -9.45 8.66
CA LYS A 52 2.97 -8.45 8.33
C LYS A 52 3.04 -8.23 6.82
N ALA A 53 3.12 -9.31 6.03
CA ALA A 53 3.08 -9.23 4.58
C ALA A 53 1.80 -8.54 4.05
N PHE A 54 0.63 -8.85 4.64
CA PHE A 54 -0.64 -8.23 4.23
C PHE A 54 -0.73 -6.75 4.61
N LYS A 55 -0.13 -6.31 5.73
CA LYS A 55 -0.05 -4.89 6.08
C LYS A 55 0.72 -4.08 5.02
N GLU A 56 1.85 -4.62 4.55
CA GLU A 56 2.66 -3.98 3.51
C GLU A 56 1.94 -3.94 2.16
N VAL A 57 1.36 -5.07 1.74
CA VAL A 57 0.83 -5.23 0.38
C VAL A 57 -0.63 -4.77 0.26
N GLY A 58 -1.46 -5.06 1.26
CA GLY A 58 -2.90 -4.75 1.29
C GLY A 58 -3.73 -5.45 0.22
N ARG A 59 -3.28 -6.60 -0.29
CA ARG A 59 -3.95 -7.39 -1.34
C ARG A 59 -3.83 -8.89 -1.04
N PRO A 60 -4.69 -9.73 -1.64
CA PRO A 60 -4.56 -11.18 -1.49
C PRO A 60 -3.17 -11.67 -1.89
N LEU A 61 -2.54 -12.43 -0.99
CA LEU A 61 -1.16 -12.88 -1.09
C LEU A 61 -0.93 -14.15 -0.31
N PHE A 62 0.18 -14.83 -0.58
CA PHE A 62 0.69 -15.88 0.29
C PHE A 62 2.16 -15.66 0.64
N VAL A 63 2.56 -16.28 1.74
CA VAL A 63 3.92 -16.42 2.23
C VAL A 63 4.20 -17.91 2.45
N GLU A 64 5.47 -18.25 2.53
CA GLU A 64 5.95 -19.61 2.77
C GLU A 64 7.01 -19.61 3.87
N HIS A 65 7.02 -20.68 4.66
CA HIS A 65 8.08 -20.98 5.62
C HIS A 65 8.38 -22.48 5.57
N THR A 66 9.64 -22.84 5.41
CA THR A 66 10.13 -24.22 5.54
C THR A 66 11.17 -24.27 6.63
N GLY A 67 11.01 -25.22 7.55
CA GLY A 67 11.98 -25.53 8.59
C GLY A 67 12.49 -26.97 8.52
N PHE A 68 13.67 -27.17 9.09
CA PHE A 68 14.38 -28.44 9.20
C PHE A 68 14.50 -28.81 10.69
N TYR A 69 13.90 -29.93 11.06
CA TYR A 69 13.70 -30.32 12.46
C TYR A 69 14.48 -31.60 12.75
N LEU A 70 15.46 -31.54 13.66
CA LEU A 70 16.25 -32.69 14.06
C LEU A 70 15.70 -33.32 15.33
N GLU A 71 15.40 -34.62 15.29
CA GLU A 71 14.88 -35.33 16.47
C GLU A 71 15.89 -35.32 17.62
N TYR A 72 17.18 -35.43 17.32
CA TYR A 72 18.26 -35.49 18.31
C TYR A 72 18.35 -34.25 19.23
N ILE A 73 18.04 -33.07 18.70
CA ILE A 73 18.07 -31.80 19.45
C ILE A 73 16.67 -31.21 19.63
N SER A 74 15.69 -32.09 19.88
CA SER A 74 14.30 -31.71 20.21
C SER A 74 13.64 -30.79 19.17
N GLY A 75 13.94 -31.02 17.89
CA GLY A 75 13.34 -30.28 16.76
C GLY A 75 14.09 -29.02 16.33
N LEU A 76 15.17 -28.61 17.02
CA LEU A 76 16.03 -27.55 16.53
C LEU A 76 16.77 -27.98 15.23
N PRO A 77 17.18 -27.05 14.37
CA PRO A 77 16.98 -25.59 14.45
C PRO A 77 15.56 -25.12 14.10
N GLY A 78 14.71 -25.98 13.54
CA GLY A 78 13.32 -25.67 13.24
C GLY A 78 13.19 -24.46 12.32
N GLY A 79 12.49 -23.41 12.76
CA GLY A 79 12.32 -22.19 11.97
C GLY A 79 13.61 -21.38 11.72
N LEU A 80 14.69 -21.65 12.46
CA LEU A 80 15.99 -20.95 12.32
C LEU A 80 16.95 -21.66 11.36
N SER A 81 16.43 -22.53 10.50
CA SER A 81 17.25 -23.42 9.67
C SER A 81 18.22 -22.69 8.75
N GLU A 82 17.83 -21.55 8.17
CA GLU A 82 18.68 -20.75 7.28
C GLU A 82 19.92 -20.22 8.02
N ILE A 83 19.75 -19.69 9.23
CA ILE A 83 20.85 -19.18 10.05
C ILE A 83 21.82 -20.30 10.41
N PHE A 84 21.29 -21.45 10.83
CA PHE A 84 22.11 -22.63 11.14
C PHE A 84 22.87 -23.13 9.90
N TRP A 85 22.19 -23.20 8.76
CA TRP A 85 22.80 -23.67 7.52
C TRP A 85 23.94 -22.75 7.06
N LEU A 86 23.71 -21.43 7.06
CA LEU A 86 24.71 -20.44 6.65
C LEU A 86 25.96 -20.44 7.54
N LYS A 87 25.83 -20.85 8.82
CA LYS A 87 26.95 -20.89 9.77
C LYS A 87 27.71 -22.22 9.76
N LEU A 88 27.01 -23.34 9.66
CA LEU A 88 27.62 -24.67 9.75
C LEU A 88 28.06 -25.20 8.38
N GLY A 89 27.24 -24.99 7.35
CA GLY A 89 27.40 -25.62 6.05
C GLY A 89 27.24 -27.15 6.09
N PRO A 90 27.19 -27.80 4.91
CA PRO A 90 26.85 -29.21 4.77
C PRO A 90 27.79 -30.16 5.52
N LYS A 91 29.10 -29.89 5.46
CA LYS A 91 30.13 -30.76 6.02
C LYS A 91 30.01 -30.85 7.55
N VAL A 92 30.09 -29.71 8.24
CA VAL A 92 29.98 -29.64 9.70
C VAL A 92 28.64 -30.18 10.17
N PHE A 93 27.56 -29.89 9.44
CA PHE A 93 26.23 -30.42 9.77
C PHE A 93 26.21 -31.95 9.78
N THR A 94 26.81 -32.61 8.78
CA THR A 94 26.88 -34.09 8.76
C THR A 94 27.84 -34.66 9.81
N GLU A 95 28.91 -33.97 10.15
CA GLU A 95 29.82 -34.38 11.22
C GLU A 95 29.12 -34.38 12.59
N LEU A 96 28.29 -33.36 12.85
CA LEU A 96 27.55 -33.22 14.10
C LEU A 96 26.36 -34.18 14.20
N PHE A 97 25.60 -34.37 13.10
CA PHE A 97 24.29 -35.00 13.16
C PHE A 97 24.14 -36.26 12.28
N GLY A 98 24.99 -36.45 11.28
CA GLY A 98 24.88 -37.55 10.32
C GLY A 98 25.26 -38.92 10.89
N ASN A 99 26.27 -38.96 11.76
CA ASN A 99 26.78 -40.19 12.39
C ASN A 99 26.13 -40.49 13.76
N ASN A 100 25.12 -39.71 14.14
CA ASN A 100 24.40 -39.95 15.38
C ASN A 100 23.48 -41.19 15.25
N SER A 101 23.38 -41.99 16.32
CA SER A 101 22.38 -43.07 16.41
C SER A 101 20.94 -42.61 16.17
N ASN A 102 20.64 -41.34 16.49
CA ASN A 102 19.39 -40.67 16.16
C ASN A 102 19.61 -39.57 15.11
N ASN A 103 19.80 -39.96 13.85
CA ASN A 103 19.97 -39.03 12.72
C ASN A 103 18.65 -38.68 12.01
N LYS A 104 17.51 -38.85 12.68
CA LYS A 104 16.18 -38.60 12.10
C LYS A 104 15.94 -37.10 11.96
N ALA A 105 15.35 -36.73 10.83
CA ALA A 105 15.01 -35.34 10.51
C ALA A 105 13.65 -35.23 9.83
N VAL A 106 13.02 -34.07 9.99
CA VAL A 106 11.75 -33.75 9.34
C VAL A 106 11.87 -32.40 8.66
N VAL A 107 11.52 -32.36 7.37
CA VAL A 107 11.30 -31.10 6.63
C VAL A 107 9.83 -30.76 6.75
N LYS A 108 9.49 -29.59 7.29
CA LYS A 108 8.10 -29.10 7.39
C LYS A 108 7.97 -27.81 6.60
N THR A 109 7.01 -27.76 5.69
CA THR A 109 6.65 -26.54 4.94
C THR A 109 5.23 -26.13 5.28
N ILE A 110 5.05 -24.84 5.54
CA ILE A 110 3.75 -24.22 5.73
C ILE A 110 3.59 -23.00 4.83
N ILE A 111 2.44 -22.93 4.17
CA ILE A 111 2.00 -21.77 3.39
C ILE A 111 0.94 -21.04 4.19
N GLY A 112 1.08 -19.72 4.33
CA GLY A 112 0.04 -18.84 4.82
C GLY A 112 -0.53 -18.03 3.66
N TYR A 113 -1.84 -18.09 3.45
CA TYR A 113 -2.56 -17.35 2.41
C TYR A 113 -3.57 -16.41 3.05
N CYS A 114 -3.53 -15.13 2.70
CA CYS A 114 -4.55 -14.16 3.07
C CYS A 114 -5.38 -13.83 1.83
N ASP A 115 -6.70 -13.99 1.90
CA ASP A 115 -7.64 -13.59 0.84
C ASP A 115 -8.12 -12.13 1.01
N GLY A 116 -7.62 -11.41 2.01
CA GLY A 116 -8.07 -10.08 2.41
C GLY A 116 -9.15 -10.07 3.49
N TYR A 117 -9.68 -11.24 3.86
CA TYR A 117 -10.68 -11.41 4.91
C TYR A 117 -10.22 -12.40 6.00
N LYS A 118 -9.60 -13.51 5.59
CA LYS A 118 -9.12 -14.60 6.45
C LYS A 118 -7.74 -15.09 6.04
N ILE A 119 -7.05 -15.69 7.00
CA ILE A 119 -5.80 -16.41 6.79
C ILE A 119 -6.06 -17.91 6.77
N TYR A 120 -5.57 -18.57 5.73
CA TYR A 120 -5.60 -20.02 5.56
C TYR A 120 -4.18 -20.56 5.59
N THR A 121 -4.01 -21.75 6.16
CA THR A 121 -2.70 -22.38 6.29
C THR A 121 -2.67 -23.75 5.65
N PHE A 122 -1.61 -24.05 4.90
CA PHE A 122 -1.42 -25.34 4.23
C PHE A 122 -0.09 -25.95 4.63
N GLU A 123 -0.14 -27.03 5.41
CA GLU A 123 1.05 -27.69 5.95
C GLU A 123 1.36 -29.00 5.23
N SER A 124 2.65 -29.30 5.11
CA SER A 124 3.15 -30.62 4.76
C SER A 124 4.42 -30.96 5.53
N LYS A 125 4.69 -32.25 5.67
CA LYS A 125 5.90 -32.78 6.31
C LYS A 125 6.48 -33.90 5.46
N VAL A 126 7.80 -34.02 5.49
CA VAL A 126 8.56 -35.11 4.88
C VAL A 126 9.55 -35.61 5.90
N PHE A 127 9.41 -36.88 6.27
CA PHE A 127 10.27 -37.55 7.22
C PHE A 127 11.46 -38.17 6.49
N GLY A 128 12.61 -38.17 7.15
CA GLY A 128 13.84 -38.72 6.60
C GLY A 128 14.93 -38.81 7.65
N LYS A 129 16.15 -38.94 7.16
CA LYS A 129 17.38 -39.01 7.97
C LYS A 129 18.48 -38.15 7.35
N ILE A 130 19.48 -37.85 8.15
CA ILE A 130 20.69 -37.15 7.72
C ILE A 130 21.70 -38.17 7.20
N SER A 131 22.34 -37.87 6.07
CA SER A 131 23.43 -38.67 5.52
C SER A 131 24.71 -38.54 6.35
N SER A 132 25.59 -39.53 6.27
CA SER A 132 26.88 -39.52 6.98
C SER A 132 27.89 -38.48 6.46
N LYS A 133 27.68 -38.01 5.22
CA LYS A 133 28.42 -36.95 4.55
C LYS A 133 27.52 -36.31 3.49
N PRO A 134 27.81 -35.09 2.99
CA PRO A 134 27.01 -34.50 1.92
C PRO A 134 27.18 -35.27 0.61
N TYR A 135 26.09 -35.38 -0.15
CA TYR A 135 26.06 -35.97 -1.49
C TYR A 135 25.33 -35.04 -2.48
N GLY A 136 25.74 -35.11 -3.75
CA GLY A 136 25.24 -34.22 -4.80
C GLY A 136 25.67 -32.76 -4.60
N PHE A 137 25.20 -31.89 -5.49
CA PHE A 137 25.37 -30.44 -5.38
C PHE A 137 23.99 -29.79 -5.42
N SER A 138 23.72 -28.92 -4.44
CA SER A 138 22.51 -28.11 -4.44
C SER A 138 22.82 -26.73 -3.89
N LYS A 139 22.23 -25.71 -4.52
CA LYS A 139 22.20 -24.35 -3.98
C LYS A 139 21.19 -24.21 -2.82
N PHE A 140 20.31 -25.19 -2.65
CA PHE A 140 19.35 -25.25 -1.56
C PHE A 140 19.94 -25.98 -0.37
N GLU A 141 19.64 -25.46 0.82
CA GLU A 141 20.24 -25.77 2.12
C GLU A 141 20.48 -27.28 2.35
N TRP A 142 19.60 -27.95 3.09
CA TRP A 142 19.78 -29.34 3.53
C TRP A 142 19.61 -30.39 2.43
N ASP A 143 19.41 -30.00 1.17
CA ASP A 143 19.17 -30.95 0.06
C ASP A 143 20.34 -31.94 -0.09
N GLN A 144 21.57 -31.49 0.19
CA GLN A 144 22.79 -32.32 0.09
C GLN A 144 22.92 -33.35 1.21
N ILE A 145 22.12 -33.25 2.27
CA ILE A 145 22.29 -34.06 3.49
C ILE A 145 21.03 -34.82 3.88
N PHE A 146 19.86 -34.44 3.36
CA PHE A 146 18.58 -35.03 3.74
C PHE A 146 18.21 -36.20 2.82
N ILE A 147 18.01 -37.38 3.40
CA ILE A 147 17.53 -38.59 2.74
C ILE A 147 16.08 -38.85 3.19
N PRO A 148 15.07 -38.63 2.32
CA PRO A 148 13.69 -38.94 2.66
C PRO A 148 13.49 -40.44 2.91
N TYR A 149 12.57 -40.81 3.82
CA TYR A 149 12.23 -42.21 4.02
C TYR A 149 11.66 -42.84 2.76
N GLY A 150 12.05 -44.10 2.50
CA GLY A 150 11.73 -44.82 1.25
C GLY A 150 12.75 -44.62 0.14
N TYR A 151 13.81 -43.82 0.36
CA TYR A 151 14.87 -43.55 -0.61
C TYR A 151 16.26 -43.81 -0.01
N ASN A 152 17.26 -43.98 -0.88
CA ASN A 152 18.66 -44.18 -0.53
C ASN A 152 19.58 -43.04 -1.01
N LYS A 153 19.01 -42.00 -1.62
CA LYS A 153 19.71 -40.82 -2.17
C LYS A 153 19.31 -39.57 -1.39
N THR A 154 20.23 -38.62 -1.29
CA THR A 154 19.92 -37.27 -0.79
C THR A 154 19.05 -36.52 -1.79
N VAL A 155 18.29 -35.52 -1.35
CA VAL A 155 17.43 -34.72 -2.24
C VAL A 155 18.22 -34.08 -3.39
N ALA A 156 19.47 -33.69 -3.17
CA ALA A 156 20.36 -33.13 -4.19
C ALA A 156 20.70 -34.13 -5.32
N GLU A 157 20.61 -35.44 -5.07
CA GLU A 157 20.91 -36.49 -6.05
C GLU A 157 19.67 -36.97 -6.84
N MET A 158 18.48 -36.48 -6.50
CA MET A 158 17.21 -37.02 -7.02
C MET A 158 16.78 -36.45 -8.36
N GLY A 159 17.36 -35.32 -8.82
CA GLY A 159 16.90 -34.64 -10.03
C GLY A 159 15.39 -34.36 -9.98
N GLU A 160 14.65 -34.76 -11.01
CA GLU A 160 13.19 -34.58 -11.07
C GLU A 160 12.42 -35.40 -10.02
N GLU A 161 12.99 -36.50 -9.50
CA GLU A 161 12.33 -37.30 -8.47
C GLU A 161 12.12 -36.54 -7.15
N LYS A 162 12.86 -35.44 -6.94
CA LYS A 162 12.65 -34.47 -5.85
C LYS A 162 11.18 -34.03 -5.78
N ASN A 163 10.49 -33.93 -6.90
CA ASN A 163 9.09 -33.51 -6.95
C ASN A 163 8.14 -34.44 -6.16
N LYS A 164 8.49 -35.73 -6.02
CA LYS A 164 7.69 -36.71 -5.24
C LYS A 164 7.84 -36.51 -3.72
N VAL A 165 9.00 -35.99 -3.30
CA VAL A 165 9.41 -35.86 -1.89
C VAL A 165 9.53 -34.41 -1.41
N SER A 166 9.23 -33.43 -2.27
CA SER A 166 9.27 -32.01 -1.87
C SER A 166 8.10 -31.69 -0.94
N SER A 167 8.43 -31.35 0.32
CA SER A 167 7.47 -30.81 1.29
C SER A 167 6.78 -29.57 0.68
N LYS A 168 7.57 -28.64 0.15
CA LYS A 168 7.05 -27.42 -0.49
C LYS A 168 6.02 -27.70 -1.59
N ARG A 169 6.31 -28.62 -2.51
CA ARG A 169 5.36 -29.02 -3.57
C ARG A 169 4.07 -29.61 -3.00
N LYS A 170 4.16 -30.44 -1.94
CA LYS A 170 2.98 -31.00 -1.26
C LYS A 170 2.10 -29.92 -0.61
N ALA A 171 2.70 -28.94 0.08
CA ALA A 171 1.97 -27.80 0.63
C ALA A 171 1.31 -26.95 -0.47
N LEU A 172 2.04 -26.64 -1.55
CA LEU A 172 1.52 -25.88 -2.69
C LEU A 172 0.36 -26.59 -3.38
N ASN A 173 0.41 -27.92 -3.51
CA ASN A 173 -0.70 -28.69 -4.07
C ASN A 173 -1.98 -28.55 -3.22
N LYS A 174 -1.87 -28.60 -1.89
CA LYS A 174 -3.01 -28.36 -0.99
C LYS A 174 -3.58 -26.96 -1.18
N PHE A 175 -2.71 -25.96 -1.29
CA PHE A 175 -3.08 -24.58 -1.55
C PHE A 175 -3.78 -24.40 -2.91
N VAL A 176 -3.24 -24.95 -3.99
CA VAL A 176 -3.82 -24.91 -5.34
C VAL A 176 -5.21 -25.53 -5.36
N ASN A 177 -5.39 -26.68 -4.68
CA ASN A 177 -6.68 -27.35 -4.58
C ASN A 177 -7.71 -26.47 -3.85
N PHE A 178 -7.29 -25.79 -2.77
CA PHE A 178 -8.15 -24.83 -2.07
C PHE A 178 -8.59 -23.68 -2.98
N LEU A 179 -7.67 -23.10 -3.76
CA LEU A 179 -7.98 -22.00 -4.68
C LEU A 179 -8.99 -22.41 -5.76
N LYS A 180 -8.81 -23.59 -6.37
CA LYS A 180 -9.73 -24.11 -7.41
C LYS A 180 -11.15 -24.32 -6.89
N ASN A 181 -11.30 -24.69 -5.62
CA ASN A 181 -12.60 -24.93 -5.00
C ASN A 181 -13.29 -23.65 -4.52
N ASN A 182 -12.58 -22.51 -4.47
CA ASN A 182 -13.07 -21.25 -3.90
C ASN A 182 -13.02 -20.07 -4.89
N ASN A 183 -13.56 -20.24 -6.11
CA ASN A 183 -13.57 -19.22 -7.17
C ASN A 183 -14.30 -17.90 -6.82
N LYS A 184 -15.04 -17.83 -5.70
CA LYS A 184 -15.77 -16.62 -5.26
C LYS A 184 -14.86 -15.52 -4.67
N ILE A 185 -13.58 -15.78 -4.45
CA ILE A 185 -12.65 -14.85 -3.78
C ILE A 185 -12.34 -13.61 -4.66
N PHE A 186 -12.58 -13.67 -5.97
CA PHE A 186 -12.30 -12.56 -6.90
C PHE A 186 -13.58 -12.01 -7.51
N LYS A 187 -14.23 -11.05 -6.83
CA LYS A 187 -15.32 -10.28 -7.46
C LYS A 187 -14.74 -9.47 -8.63
N LYS A 188 -15.27 -9.69 -9.84
CA LYS A 188 -15.03 -8.80 -10.98
C LYS A 188 -15.61 -7.43 -10.63
N ARG A 189 -14.78 -6.39 -10.66
CA ARG A 189 -15.22 -5.02 -10.39
C ARG A 189 -15.92 -4.44 -11.61
N ASP A 190 -17.06 -3.81 -11.39
CA ASP A 190 -17.79 -3.09 -12.41
C ASP A 190 -17.22 -1.67 -12.54
N TYR A 191 -16.87 -1.27 -13.76
CA TYR A 191 -16.35 0.05 -14.09
C TYR A 191 -17.32 0.83 -15.01
N SER A 192 -18.59 0.40 -15.06
CA SER A 192 -19.66 1.07 -15.83
C SER A 192 -19.80 2.56 -15.52
N PHE A 193 -19.49 2.98 -14.29
CA PHE A 193 -19.59 4.36 -13.84
C PHE A 193 -18.53 5.31 -14.45
N ILE A 194 -17.43 4.80 -15.02
CA ILE A 194 -16.34 5.65 -15.52
C ILE A 194 -16.83 6.60 -16.62
N ASN A 195 -17.77 6.18 -17.46
CA ASN A 195 -18.31 7.04 -18.52
C ASN A 195 -19.01 8.28 -17.95
N ASN A 196 -19.79 8.14 -16.88
CA ASN A 196 -20.45 9.27 -16.20
C ASN A 196 -19.43 10.27 -15.62
N LEU A 197 -18.31 9.76 -15.09
CA LEU A 197 -17.21 10.61 -14.63
C LEU A 197 -16.57 11.36 -15.80
N CYS A 198 -16.27 10.67 -16.91
CA CYS A 198 -15.72 11.30 -18.11
C CYS A 198 -16.64 12.40 -18.67
N GLU A 199 -17.96 12.15 -18.75
CA GLU A 199 -18.95 13.15 -19.16
C GLU A 199 -18.96 14.36 -18.23
N SER A 200 -18.91 14.13 -16.91
CA SER A 200 -18.84 15.21 -15.93
C SER A 200 -17.57 16.06 -16.11
N ILE A 201 -16.43 15.44 -16.43
CA ILE A 201 -15.17 16.14 -16.72
C ILE A 201 -15.30 16.97 -17.99
N ILE A 202 -15.86 16.40 -19.07
CA ILE A 202 -16.10 17.10 -20.34
C ILE A 202 -16.97 18.34 -20.12
N ASN A 203 -18.03 18.20 -19.33
CA ASN A 203 -18.97 19.28 -19.00
C ASN A 203 -18.45 20.26 -17.95
N LYS A 204 -17.17 20.15 -17.53
CA LYS A 204 -16.56 21.01 -16.49
C LYS A 204 -17.36 21.02 -15.19
N ASN A 205 -18.00 19.90 -14.86
CA ASN A 205 -18.83 19.72 -13.68
C ASN A 205 -18.19 18.75 -12.66
N VAL A 206 -16.86 18.79 -12.56
CA VAL A 206 -16.08 17.97 -11.62
C VAL A 206 -15.08 18.84 -10.87
N VAL A 207 -15.04 18.64 -9.56
CA VAL A 207 -13.98 19.12 -8.68
C VAL A 207 -12.95 18.01 -8.53
N LEU A 208 -11.69 18.29 -8.84
CA LEU A 208 -10.58 17.41 -8.49
C LEU A 208 -10.15 17.72 -7.06
N PHE A 209 -10.06 16.71 -6.20
CA PHE A 209 -9.53 16.84 -4.85
C PHE A 209 -8.25 16.02 -4.74
N VAL A 210 -7.13 16.71 -4.56
CA VAL A 210 -5.78 16.15 -4.55
C VAL A 210 -5.27 16.07 -3.12
N GLY A 211 -4.86 14.88 -2.69
CA GLY A 211 -4.20 14.68 -1.40
C GLY A 211 -2.70 14.41 -1.52
N ALA A 212 -2.05 14.24 -0.36
CA ALA A 212 -0.59 14.06 -0.27
C ALA A 212 -0.07 12.85 -1.06
N GLY A 213 -0.91 11.82 -1.28
CA GLY A 213 -0.54 10.65 -2.06
C GLY A 213 -0.22 10.94 -3.54
N VAL A 214 -0.59 12.10 -4.09
CA VAL A 214 -0.11 12.53 -5.42
C VAL A 214 1.32 13.05 -5.31
N SER A 215 1.60 13.93 -4.34
CA SER A 215 2.91 14.49 -4.04
C SER A 215 3.93 13.46 -3.56
N ASN A 216 3.50 12.42 -2.84
CA ASN A 216 4.35 11.32 -2.38
C ASN A 216 5.02 10.56 -3.54
N ASN A 217 4.46 10.61 -4.77
CA ASN A 217 5.12 10.03 -5.95
C ASN A 217 6.37 10.81 -6.37
N LEU A 218 6.59 12.00 -5.81
CA LEU A 218 7.77 12.84 -5.98
C LEU A 218 8.67 12.82 -4.73
N HIS A 219 8.49 11.83 -3.85
CA HIS A 219 9.27 11.65 -2.61
C HIS A 219 9.16 12.78 -1.58
N LEU A 220 8.09 13.58 -1.63
CA LEU A 220 7.84 14.64 -0.65
C LEU A 220 7.47 14.08 0.74
N PRO A 221 7.82 14.80 1.82
CA PRO A 221 7.66 14.31 3.18
C PRO A 221 6.19 14.11 3.55
N SER A 222 5.89 12.93 4.09
CA SER A 222 4.61 12.65 4.74
C SER A 222 4.63 13.10 6.22
N TRP A 223 3.59 12.77 6.98
CA TRP A 223 3.58 13.03 8.43
C TRP A 223 4.73 12.38 9.18
N GLU A 224 5.22 11.22 8.75
CA GLU A 224 6.30 10.51 9.43
C GLU A 224 7.59 11.34 9.47
N PRO A 225 8.22 11.71 8.33
CA PRO A 225 9.41 12.57 8.32
C PRO A 225 9.22 13.88 9.10
N LEU A 226 8.01 14.44 9.07
CA LEU A 226 7.68 15.66 9.80
C LEU A 226 7.82 15.47 11.32
N LEU A 227 7.25 14.39 11.85
CA LEU A 227 7.31 14.05 13.27
C LEU A 227 8.73 13.66 13.71
N GLU A 228 9.48 12.98 12.85
CA GLU A 228 10.89 12.65 13.09
C GLU A 228 11.72 13.92 13.28
N SER A 229 11.53 14.89 12.38
CA SER A 229 12.22 16.17 12.44
C SER A 229 11.80 17.01 13.65
N MET A 230 10.51 17.07 13.95
CA MET A 230 9.98 17.72 15.17
C MET A 230 10.57 17.10 16.44
N GLY A 231 10.59 15.76 16.53
CA GLY A 231 11.15 15.03 17.66
C GLY A 231 12.64 15.32 17.83
N LYS A 232 13.41 15.23 16.75
CA LYS A 232 14.85 15.50 16.73
C LYS A 232 15.19 16.93 17.14
N ASP A 233 14.44 17.91 16.64
CA ASP A 233 14.62 19.33 16.99
C ASP A 233 14.25 19.64 18.46
N LEU A 234 13.40 18.81 19.06
CA LEU A 234 13.10 18.84 20.50
C LEU A 234 14.04 17.96 21.35
N GLY A 235 14.97 17.24 20.72
CA GLY A 235 15.94 16.35 21.40
C GLY A 235 15.39 14.98 21.81
N TYR A 236 14.29 14.53 21.21
CA TYR A 236 13.76 13.19 21.41
C TYR A 236 14.36 12.18 20.42
N ASP A 237 14.52 10.94 20.89
CA ASP A 237 14.62 9.81 19.98
C ASP A 237 13.31 9.66 19.20
N GLU A 238 13.46 9.37 17.91
CA GLU A 238 12.38 9.31 16.94
C GLU A 238 11.25 8.36 17.35
N GLU A 239 11.61 7.11 17.64
CA GLU A 239 10.62 6.07 17.98
C GLU A 239 9.90 6.40 19.28
N ILE A 240 10.58 7.04 20.23
CA ILE A 240 9.97 7.47 21.49
C ILE A 240 8.94 8.56 21.21
N PHE A 241 9.31 9.61 20.48
CA PHE A 241 8.42 10.74 20.19
C PHE A 241 7.11 10.30 19.52
N LYS A 242 7.20 9.40 18.53
CA LYS A 242 6.04 8.84 17.81
C LYS A 242 5.07 8.06 18.71
N THR A 243 5.51 7.57 19.88
CA THR A 243 4.65 6.84 20.83
C THR A 243 3.92 7.75 21.82
N LEU A 244 4.31 9.03 21.93
CA LEU A 244 3.79 9.94 22.96
C LEU A 244 2.42 10.55 22.64
N GLY A 245 1.95 10.42 21.40
CA GLY A 245 0.66 10.97 20.98
C GLY A 245 0.36 10.73 19.50
N GLY A 246 -0.83 11.14 19.05
CA GLY A 246 -1.17 11.17 17.63
C GLY A 246 -0.50 12.34 16.90
N ASN A 247 -0.43 12.28 15.58
CA ASN A 247 0.25 13.28 14.73
C ASN A 247 -0.12 14.73 15.08
N LEU A 248 -1.42 15.02 15.22
CA LEU A 248 -1.92 16.37 15.52
C LEU A 248 -1.55 16.85 16.92
N THR A 249 -1.57 15.94 17.91
CA THR A 249 -1.19 16.23 19.29
C THR A 249 0.31 16.49 19.41
N LEU A 250 1.13 15.72 18.69
CA LEU A 250 2.58 15.93 18.62
C LEU A 250 2.94 17.25 17.94
N ALA A 251 2.22 17.61 16.86
CA ALA A 251 2.38 18.91 16.20
C ALA A 251 1.96 20.08 17.12
N GLU A 252 0.88 19.92 17.90
CA GLU A 252 0.47 20.90 18.92
C GLU A 252 1.53 21.04 20.03
N TYR A 253 2.07 19.93 20.52
CA TYR A 253 3.14 19.93 21.50
C TYR A 253 4.39 20.67 20.98
N TYR A 254 4.79 20.41 19.73
CA TYR A 254 5.90 21.09 19.08
C TYR A 254 5.66 22.61 19.02
N LYS A 255 4.49 23.03 18.53
CA LYS A 255 4.11 24.45 18.46
C LYS A 255 4.18 25.13 19.83
N ASN A 256 3.71 24.46 20.88
CA ASN A 256 3.74 25.00 22.24
C ASN A 256 5.17 25.14 22.81
N LYS A 257 6.10 24.26 22.42
CA LYS A 257 7.50 24.31 22.85
C LYS A 257 8.34 25.32 22.09
N LYS A 258 8.09 25.48 20.79
CA LYS A 258 8.85 26.39 19.91
C LYS A 258 8.19 27.75 19.72
N HIS A 259 6.99 27.94 20.26
CA HIS A 259 6.16 29.14 20.08
C HIS A 259 5.82 29.46 18.61
N GLY A 260 5.78 28.44 17.74
CA GLY A 260 5.56 28.59 16.31
C GLY A 260 5.76 27.29 15.54
N ILE A 261 5.66 27.38 14.22
CA ILE A 261 5.89 26.26 13.28
C ILE A 261 6.91 26.64 12.18
N SER A 262 7.66 27.71 12.36
CA SER A 262 8.53 28.29 11.32
C SER A 262 9.66 27.33 10.91
N GLU A 263 10.20 26.56 11.84
CA GLU A 263 11.22 25.54 11.57
C GLU A 263 10.65 24.38 10.73
N VAL A 264 9.41 23.97 11.01
CA VAL A 264 8.67 22.96 10.25
C VAL A 264 8.42 23.45 8.83
N ARG A 265 8.06 24.73 8.66
CA ARG A 265 7.94 25.38 7.37
C ARG A 265 9.26 25.33 6.58
N ASN A 266 10.39 25.67 7.20
CA ASN A 266 11.68 25.66 6.51
C ASN A 266 12.07 24.26 6.03
N LEU A 267 11.72 23.22 6.79
CA LEU A 267 11.94 21.84 6.38
C LEU A 267 11.09 21.48 5.16
N LEU A 268 9.80 21.81 5.18
CA LEU A 268 8.90 21.55 4.05
C LEU A 268 9.31 22.31 2.78
N LEU A 269 9.84 23.53 2.93
CA LEU A 269 10.32 24.35 1.81
C LEU A 269 11.64 23.82 1.21
N LYS A 270 12.52 23.24 2.03
CA LYS A 270 13.82 22.74 1.57
C LYS A 270 13.68 21.56 0.60
N ASP A 271 12.64 20.76 0.76
CA ASP A 271 12.33 19.66 -0.15
C ASP A 271 11.73 20.13 -1.49
N GLU A 272 11.43 21.43 -1.64
CA GLU A 272 10.84 21.99 -2.86
C GLU A 272 11.85 22.36 -3.97
N GLU A 273 13.15 22.51 -3.67
CA GLU A 273 14.14 23.06 -4.61
C GLU A 273 14.30 22.24 -5.91
N ASN A 274 13.99 20.93 -5.88
CA ASN A 274 14.08 20.03 -7.04
C ASN A 274 12.71 19.67 -7.68
N ILE A 275 11.60 20.26 -7.22
CA ILE A 275 10.25 19.88 -7.68
C ILE A 275 10.10 20.01 -9.19
N LYS A 276 10.67 21.05 -9.81
CA LYS A 276 10.50 21.29 -11.26
C LYS A 276 11.05 20.13 -12.11
N GLU A 277 12.19 19.56 -11.74
CA GLU A 277 12.79 18.43 -12.46
C GLU A 277 11.98 17.14 -12.28
N GLU A 278 11.45 16.93 -11.07
CA GLU A 278 10.61 15.77 -10.77
C GLU A 278 9.23 15.86 -11.44
N ILE A 279 8.65 17.06 -11.50
CA ILE A 279 7.41 17.34 -12.24
C ILE A 279 7.57 17.05 -13.73
N ALA A 280 8.71 17.40 -14.33
CA ALA A 280 8.98 17.12 -15.74
C ALA A 280 8.95 15.62 -16.07
N LYS A 281 9.30 14.76 -15.11
CA LYS A 281 9.27 13.29 -15.23
C LYS A 281 7.93 12.68 -14.82
N SER A 282 7.02 13.46 -14.21
CA SER A 282 5.80 12.95 -13.60
C SER A 282 4.62 12.93 -14.59
N ASP A 283 4.34 11.73 -15.14
CA ASP A 283 3.15 11.49 -15.95
C ASP A 283 1.84 11.86 -15.23
N ILE A 284 1.78 11.70 -13.90
CA ILE A 284 0.57 11.99 -13.11
C ILE A 284 0.23 13.48 -13.17
N HIS A 285 1.22 14.35 -12.91
CA HIS A 285 1.01 15.81 -12.93
C HIS A 285 0.69 16.30 -14.34
N LYS A 286 1.38 15.75 -15.35
CA LYS A 286 1.04 16.00 -16.76
C LYS A 286 -0.42 15.68 -17.06
N LEU A 287 -0.90 14.49 -16.67
CA LEU A 287 -2.28 14.07 -16.92
C LEU A 287 -3.30 14.93 -16.18
N ILE A 288 -3.00 15.39 -14.96
CA ILE A 288 -3.87 16.32 -14.22
C ILE A 288 -4.06 17.62 -15.00
N VAL A 289 -2.97 18.19 -15.53
CA VAL A 289 -3.01 19.42 -16.35
C VAL A 289 -3.77 19.19 -17.65
N GLU A 290 -3.55 18.06 -18.33
CA GLU A 290 -4.20 17.73 -19.60
C GLU A 290 -5.70 17.41 -19.48
N LEU A 291 -6.13 16.86 -18.33
CA LEU A 291 -7.55 16.61 -18.04
C LEU A 291 -8.33 17.89 -17.78
N ASP A 292 -7.64 19.01 -17.53
CA ASP A 292 -8.18 20.38 -17.59
C ASP A 292 -9.37 20.57 -16.62
N PHE A 293 -9.24 20.14 -15.37
CA PHE A 293 -10.28 20.32 -14.35
C PHE A 293 -10.49 21.82 -14.05
N PRO A 294 -11.74 22.30 -13.92
CA PRO A 294 -12.00 23.71 -13.63
C PRO A 294 -11.67 24.10 -12.19
N LEU A 295 -11.80 23.16 -11.25
CA LEU A 295 -11.56 23.36 -9.83
C LEU A 295 -10.68 22.23 -9.29
N ILE A 296 -9.57 22.59 -8.67
CA ILE A 296 -8.63 21.66 -8.02
C ILE A 296 -8.46 22.10 -6.57
N TYR A 297 -8.97 21.31 -5.62
CA TYR A 297 -8.73 21.50 -4.20
C TYR A 297 -7.58 20.60 -3.74
N THR A 298 -6.74 21.12 -2.86
CA THR A 298 -5.70 20.32 -2.21
C THR A 298 -5.60 20.65 -0.72
N THR A 299 -5.33 19.63 0.09
CA THR A 299 -4.95 19.79 1.50
C THR A 299 -3.43 19.84 1.67
N ASN A 300 -2.69 19.80 0.57
CA ASN A 300 -1.24 19.78 0.59
C ASN A 300 -0.67 21.20 0.61
N TYR A 301 0.48 21.32 1.24
CA TYR A 301 1.25 22.54 1.37
C TYR A 301 2.23 22.76 0.21
N ASP A 302 2.66 21.67 -0.43
CA ASP A 302 3.65 21.70 -1.52
C ASP A 302 3.16 22.48 -2.74
N ARG A 303 4.09 22.98 -3.57
CA ARG A 303 3.79 23.70 -4.83
C ARG A 303 3.75 22.82 -6.08
N CYS A 304 3.53 21.51 -5.96
CA CYS A 304 3.63 20.59 -7.10
C CYS A 304 2.60 20.86 -8.20
N LEU A 305 1.36 21.18 -7.82
CA LEU A 305 0.30 21.48 -8.79
C LEU A 305 0.59 22.78 -9.55
N GLU A 306 0.95 23.84 -8.83
CA GLU A 306 1.32 25.13 -9.41
C GLU A 306 2.50 24.98 -10.38
N THR A 307 3.56 24.31 -9.93
CA THR A 307 4.75 24.06 -10.74
C THR A 307 4.42 23.25 -12.00
N ALA A 308 3.49 22.30 -11.92
CA ALA A 308 3.02 21.57 -13.10
C ALA A 308 2.30 22.47 -14.10
N PHE A 309 1.38 23.31 -13.66
CA PHE A 309 0.68 24.25 -14.54
C PHE A 309 1.62 25.26 -15.18
N ASP A 310 2.56 25.81 -14.40
CA ASP A 310 3.62 26.70 -14.90
C ASP A 310 4.51 25.99 -15.93
N TYR A 311 4.96 24.76 -15.65
CA TYR A 311 5.82 23.97 -16.54
C TYR A 311 5.15 23.67 -17.89
N TYR A 312 3.86 23.35 -17.88
CA TYR A 312 3.08 23.06 -19.09
C TYR A 312 2.42 24.30 -19.72
N ASN A 313 2.77 25.51 -19.28
CA ASN A 313 2.24 26.78 -19.78
C ASN A 313 0.70 26.86 -19.77
N LYS A 314 0.06 26.31 -18.74
CA LYS A 314 -1.38 26.35 -18.54
C LYS A 314 -1.75 27.41 -17.51
N LYS A 315 -2.65 28.32 -17.87
CA LYS A 315 -3.15 29.36 -16.95
C LYS A 315 -3.94 28.72 -15.81
N TYR A 316 -3.71 29.23 -14.60
CA TYR A 316 -4.47 28.90 -13.41
C TYR A 316 -4.63 30.13 -12.52
N ILE A 317 -5.59 30.09 -11.59
CA ILE A 317 -5.74 31.05 -10.51
C ILE A 317 -5.47 30.31 -9.20
N LEU A 318 -4.52 30.81 -8.41
CA LEU A 318 -4.21 30.27 -7.08
C LEU A 318 -5.07 30.96 -6.03
N ILE A 319 -5.80 30.19 -5.23
CA ILE A 319 -6.67 30.69 -4.15
C ILE A 319 -6.16 30.11 -2.83
N LYS A 320 -5.64 30.99 -1.98
CA LYS A 320 -5.11 30.65 -0.64
C LYS A 320 -5.89 31.35 0.46
N THR A 321 -6.40 32.54 0.16
CA THR A 321 -7.02 33.46 1.10
C THR A 321 -8.38 33.95 0.56
N VAL A 322 -9.09 34.75 1.34
CA VAL A 322 -10.38 35.32 0.92
C VAL A 322 -10.18 36.43 -0.12
N GLU A 323 -9.06 37.13 -0.06
CA GLU A 323 -8.66 38.18 -0.99
C GLU A 323 -8.52 37.61 -2.42
N ASP A 324 -8.04 36.38 -2.54
CA ASP A 324 -7.90 35.68 -3.82
C ASP A 324 -9.25 35.31 -4.47
N LEU A 325 -10.37 35.44 -3.74
CA LEU A 325 -11.71 35.15 -4.27
C LEU A 325 -12.31 36.32 -5.07
N ILE A 326 -11.65 37.47 -5.08
CA ILE A 326 -12.14 38.68 -5.75
C ILE A 326 -11.90 38.57 -7.26
N ASN A 327 -12.92 38.87 -8.07
CA ASN A 327 -12.84 38.93 -9.54
C ASN A 327 -12.33 37.65 -10.23
N LEU A 328 -12.77 36.48 -9.75
CA LEU A 328 -12.39 35.19 -10.33
C LEU A 328 -12.89 35.01 -11.77
N ASP A 329 -11.96 34.70 -12.69
CA ASP A 329 -12.29 34.18 -14.01
C ASP A 329 -12.63 32.68 -13.90
N ASN A 330 -13.92 32.36 -13.99
CA ASN A 330 -14.42 30.98 -13.89
C ASN A 330 -14.13 30.13 -15.15
N THR A 331 -13.54 30.71 -16.20
CA THR A 331 -13.10 29.97 -17.40
C THR A 331 -11.69 29.38 -17.23
N ILE A 332 -10.93 29.88 -16.27
CA ILE A 332 -9.58 29.44 -15.93
C ILE A 332 -9.64 28.45 -14.76
N THR A 333 -8.78 27.44 -14.76
CA THR A 333 -8.66 26.49 -13.66
C THR A 333 -8.29 27.20 -12.36
N GLN A 334 -9.03 26.94 -11.29
CA GLN A 334 -8.72 27.45 -9.94
C GLN A 334 -8.06 26.33 -9.13
N ILE A 335 -6.92 26.64 -8.51
CA ILE A 335 -6.21 25.76 -7.57
C ILE A 335 -6.42 26.34 -6.17
N ILE A 336 -7.09 25.60 -5.30
CA ILE A 336 -7.47 26.03 -3.95
C ILE A 336 -6.63 25.28 -2.92
N LYS A 337 -5.83 26.02 -2.15
CA LYS A 337 -5.01 25.51 -1.03
C LYS A 337 -5.87 25.45 0.22
N PHE A 338 -6.64 24.37 0.37
CA PHE A 338 -7.69 24.27 1.37
C PHE A 338 -7.15 24.37 2.79
N HIS A 339 -5.98 23.79 3.08
CA HIS A 339 -5.34 23.81 4.41
C HIS A 339 -4.36 24.97 4.63
N GLY A 340 -4.43 25.99 3.76
CA GLY A 340 -3.54 27.13 3.79
C GLY A 340 -2.27 26.91 3.00
N ASP A 341 -1.40 27.91 3.08
CA ASP A 341 -0.13 27.99 2.36
C ASP A 341 0.99 28.17 3.38
N LEU A 342 2.15 27.54 3.16
CA LEU A 342 3.28 27.64 4.06
C LEU A 342 3.78 29.07 4.22
N ASN A 343 3.49 29.95 3.26
CA ASN A 343 3.90 31.35 3.34
C ASN A 343 3.09 32.18 4.34
N ASP A 344 1.90 31.72 4.73
CA ASP A 344 1.02 32.35 5.70
C ASP A 344 0.76 31.40 6.89
N GLU A 345 1.51 31.59 7.98
CA GLU A 345 1.43 30.73 9.18
C GLU A 345 0.03 30.67 9.80
N ASN A 346 -0.76 31.74 9.68
CA ASN A 346 -2.12 31.78 10.25
C ASN A 346 -3.11 30.92 9.45
N SER A 347 -2.79 30.60 8.20
CA SER A 347 -3.62 29.78 7.33
C SER A 347 -3.38 28.27 7.50
N VAL A 348 -2.24 27.87 8.07
CA VAL A 348 -1.76 26.48 8.11
C VAL A 348 -2.54 25.62 9.10
N VAL A 349 -3.15 24.54 8.60
CA VAL A 349 -3.90 23.55 9.41
C VAL A 349 -3.07 22.31 9.77
N LEU A 350 -2.19 22.43 10.77
CA LEU A 350 -1.27 21.35 11.17
C LEU A 350 -1.47 20.82 12.60
N THR A 351 -2.04 21.63 13.49
CA THR A 351 -2.18 21.31 14.92
C THR A 351 -3.60 20.87 15.25
N GLU A 352 -3.78 20.14 16.34
CA GLU A 352 -5.11 19.72 16.80
C GLU A 352 -6.07 20.93 16.96
N SER A 353 -5.60 22.02 17.58
CA SER A 353 -6.39 23.23 17.73
C SER A 353 -6.81 23.83 16.39
N SER A 354 -5.91 23.86 15.40
CA SER A 354 -6.23 24.37 14.05
C SER A 354 -7.26 23.52 13.32
N TYR A 355 -7.25 22.19 13.52
CA TYR A 355 -8.28 21.30 12.97
C TYR A 355 -9.64 21.57 13.63
N PHE A 356 -9.69 21.74 14.96
CA PHE A 356 -10.93 22.01 15.67
C PHE A 356 -11.55 23.36 15.32
N GLN A 357 -10.75 24.41 15.13
CA GLN A 357 -11.25 25.72 14.69
C GLN A 357 -12.00 25.64 13.36
N ARG A 358 -11.66 24.68 12.49
CA ARG A 358 -12.29 24.47 11.18
C ARG A 358 -13.52 23.57 11.20
N LEU A 359 -13.86 22.92 12.31
CA LEU A 359 -15.05 22.07 12.39
C LEU A 359 -16.38 22.83 12.25
N ASN A 360 -16.36 24.14 12.52
CA ASN A 360 -17.51 25.02 12.30
C ASN A 360 -17.79 25.23 10.80
N PHE A 361 -16.79 25.01 9.92
CA PHE A 361 -16.85 25.27 8.48
C PHE A 361 -17.30 26.69 8.14
N GLU A 362 -16.88 27.68 8.93
CA GLU A 362 -17.26 29.09 8.72
C GLU A 362 -16.19 29.90 8.01
N SER A 363 -15.01 29.31 7.74
CA SER A 363 -14.00 30.01 6.96
C SER A 363 -14.49 30.24 5.52
N PRO A 364 -14.04 31.31 4.85
CA PRO A 364 -14.42 31.58 3.46
C PRO A 364 -14.17 30.41 2.51
N LEU A 365 -13.06 29.68 2.68
CA LEU A 365 -12.74 28.49 1.89
C LEU A 365 -13.67 27.31 2.19
N ASP A 366 -14.12 27.15 3.43
CA ASP A 366 -15.12 26.12 3.77
C ASP A 366 -16.49 26.42 3.16
N ILE A 367 -16.89 27.71 3.13
CA ILE A 367 -18.12 28.16 2.46
C ILE A 367 -18.03 27.87 0.96
N LYS A 368 -16.92 28.25 0.31
CA LYS A 368 -16.71 27.98 -1.12
C LYS A 368 -16.72 26.49 -1.42
N LEU A 369 -15.97 25.69 -0.65
CA LEU A 369 -15.92 24.23 -0.83
C LEU A 369 -17.32 23.62 -0.70
N ARG A 370 -18.10 24.02 0.33
CA ARG A 370 -19.49 23.58 0.47
C ARG A 370 -20.35 23.89 -0.75
N ALA A 371 -20.27 25.12 -1.26
CA ALA A 371 -21.03 25.55 -2.43
C ALA A 371 -20.64 24.73 -3.68
N ASP A 372 -19.34 24.51 -3.90
CA ASP A 372 -18.84 23.72 -5.01
C ASP A 372 -19.25 22.24 -4.91
N MET A 373 -19.15 21.64 -3.73
CA MET A 373 -19.49 20.23 -3.48
C MET A 373 -21.00 19.94 -3.50
N LEU A 374 -21.85 20.95 -3.32
CA LEU A 374 -23.31 20.77 -3.44
C LEU A 374 -23.71 20.50 -4.89
N GLY A 375 -23.16 21.23 -5.85
CA GLY A 375 -23.59 21.17 -7.25
C GLY A 375 -22.75 20.30 -8.17
N LYS A 376 -21.52 19.96 -7.80
CA LYS A 376 -20.55 19.29 -8.68
C LYS A 376 -20.19 17.89 -8.20
N SER A 377 -19.83 17.03 -9.15
CA SER A 377 -19.19 15.74 -8.86
C SER A 377 -17.80 15.98 -8.29
N ILE A 378 -17.31 15.11 -7.42
CA ILE A 378 -15.96 15.23 -6.83
C ILE A 378 -15.15 13.99 -7.19
N LEU A 379 -13.90 14.16 -7.60
CA LEU A 379 -12.95 13.09 -7.78
C LEU A 379 -11.80 13.25 -6.79
N PHE A 380 -11.70 12.37 -5.81
CA PHE A 380 -10.59 12.32 -4.87
C PHE A 380 -9.46 11.44 -5.41
N ILE A 381 -8.22 11.97 -5.48
CA ILE A 381 -7.00 11.24 -5.82
C ILE A 381 -5.89 11.51 -4.81
N GLY A 382 -5.08 10.48 -4.51
CA GLY A 382 -4.00 10.59 -3.52
C GLY A 382 -4.47 10.97 -2.11
N TYR A 383 -5.75 10.79 -1.80
CA TYR A 383 -6.35 11.26 -0.56
C TYR A 383 -6.62 10.10 0.39
N GLY A 384 -6.03 10.14 1.59
CA GLY A 384 -6.13 9.04 2.57
C GLY A 384 -7.48 8.92 3.30
N PHE A 385 -8.39 9.88 3.12
CA PHE A 385 -9.72 9.92 3.77
C PHE A 385 -9.71 9.79 5.30
N ASN A 386 -8.60 10.14 5.96
CA ASN A 386 -8.47 10.17 7.42
C ASN A 386 -8.82 11.54 8.01
N ASP A 387 -8.82 12.58 7.20
CA ASP A 387 -9.13 13.95 7.60
C ASP A 387 -10.56 14.08 8.15
N ILE A 388 -10.67 14.51 9.40
CA ILE A 388 -11.97 14.64 10.06
C ILE A 388 -12.83 15.75 9.46
N ASN A 389 -12.23 16.86 9.01
CA ASN A 389 -12.95 18.01 8.46
C ASN A 389 -13.63 17.62 7.16
N ILE A 390 -12.91 17.01 6.21
CA ILE A 390 -13.49 16.59 4.94
C ILE A 390 -14.53 15.48 5.12
N ARG A 391 -14.28 14.50 6.00
CA ARG A 391 -15.25 13.43 6.30
C ARG A 391 -16.53 13.97 6.92
N TYR A 392 -16.41 14.91 7.85
CA TYR A 392 -17.54 15.52 8.52
C TYR A 392 -18.34 16.43 7.58
N LEU A 393 -17.64 17.17 6.70
CA LEU A 393 -18.25 17.96 5.63
C LEU A 393 -19.08 17.09 4.67
N LEU A 394 -18.49 16.00 4.17
CA LEU A 394 -19.19 15.05 3.30
C LEU A 394 -20.40 14.41 3.98
N TYR A 395 -20.29 14.11 5.27
CA TYR A 395 -21.42 13.64 6.07
C TYR A 395 -22.55 14.68 6.15
N LYS A 396 -22.25 15.95 6.45
CA LYS A 396 -23.23 17.04 6.46
C LYS A 396 -23.91 17.20 5.09
N LEU A 397 -23.13 17.22 4.00
CA LEU A 397 -23.64 17.32 2.64
C LEU A 397 -24.55 16.14 2.29
N ASN A 398 -24.18 14.92 2.70
CA ASN A 398 -25.03 13.75 2.48
C ASN A 398 -26.38 13.86 3.19
N LYS A 399 -26.41 14.40 4.42
CA LYS A 399 -27.64 14.65 5.17
C LYS A 399 -28.54 15.69 4.49
N ILE A 400 -27.96 16.78 3.98
CA ILE A 400 -28.71 17.81 3.23
C ILE A 400 -29.41 17.18 2.01
N TRP A 401 -28.68 16.38 1.22
CA TRP A 401 -29.24 15.72 0.04
C TRP A 401 -30.29 14.67 0.37
N THR A 402 -30.06 13.88 1.42
CA THR A 402 -30.99 12.83 1.87
C THR A 402 -32.32 13.41 2.34
N ASN A 403 -32.30 14.61 2.91
CA ASN A 403 -33.49 15.33 3.36
C ASN A 403 -34.13 16.19 2.26
N SER A 404 -33.59 16.19 1.04
CA SER A 404 -34.13 16.98 -0.08
C SER A 404 -35.30 16.25 -0.76
N SER A 405 -36.10 16.98 -1.55
CA SER A 405 -37.21 16.41 -2.31
C SER A 405 -36.77 15.44 -3.42
N SER A 406 -35.50 15.47 -3.82
CA SER A 406 -34.92 14.54 -4.79
C SER A 406 -33.52 14.05 -4.35
N PRO A 407 -33.45 13.10 -3.41
CA PRO A 407 -32.17 12.59 -2.91
C PRO A 407 -31.30 11.96 -4.00
N TYR A 408 -31.90 11.44 -5.07
CA TYR A 408 -31.21 10.81 -6.19
C TYR A 408 -30.62 11.80 -7.20
N ALA A 409 -30.96 13.09 -7.12
CA ALA A 409 -30.35 14.13 -7.95
C ALA A 409 -28.94 14.55 -7.49
N LYS A 410 -28.48 14.03 -6.34
CA LYS A 410 -27.15 14.30 -5.80
C LYS A 410 -26.06 13.90 -6.82
N PRO A 411 -25.12 14.80 -7.16
CA PRO A 411 -23.97 14.46 -7.99
C PRO A 411 -23.15 13.31 -7.38
N LYS A 412 -22.74 12.35 -8.21
CA LYS A 412 -21.91 11.22 -7.78
C LYS A 412 -20.50 11.69 -7.51
N SER A 413 -19.98 11.37 -6.33
CA SER A 413 -18.57 11.56 -6.00
C SER A 413 -17.80 10.26 -6.21
N TYR A 414 -16.50 10.36 -6.43
CA TYR A 414 -15.61 9.25 -6.76
C TYR A 414 -14.33 9.35 -5.95
N MET A 415 -13.77 8.22 -5.53
CA MET A 415 -12.50 8.21 -4.81
C MET A 415 -11.60 7.12 -5.36
N PHE A 416 -10.42 7.49 -5.84
CA PHE A 416 -9.41 6.54 -6.26
C PHE A 416 -8.68 5.94 -5.04
N LEU A 417 -8.73 4.62 -4.92
CA LEU A 417 -8.05 3.85 -3.88
C LEU A 417 -6.90 3.04 -4.49
N THR A 418 -5.70 3.19 -3.94
CA THR A 418 -4.49 2.51 -4.42
C THR A 418 -4.51 1.01 -4.10
N LYS A 419 -5.24 0.61 -3.05
CA LYS A 419 -5.39 -0.76 -2.56
C LYS A 419 -6.86 -1.03 -2.25
N PRO A 420 -7.32 -2.29 -2.37
CA PRO A 420 -8.65 -2.68 -1.93
C PRO A 420 -8.77 -2.54 -0.41
N ASN A 421 -9.91 -2.03 0.04
CA ASN A 421 -10.24 -1.92 1.45
C ASN A 421 -11.77 -2.05 1.59
N PRO A 422 -12.30 -3.27 1.79
CA PRO A 422 -13.74 -3.51 1.84
C PRO A 422 -14.49 -2.62 2.84
N VAL A 423 -13.87 -2.36 4.00
CA VAL A 423 -14.45 -1.51 5.04
C VAL A 423 -14.56 -0.07 4.55
N GLN A 424 -13.49 0.47 3.97
CA GLN A 424 -13.51 1.84 3.44
C GLN A 424 -14.41 1.96 2.22
N GLU A 425 -14.41 0.98 1.32
CA GLU A 425 -15.28 0.91 0.14
C GLU A 425 -16.76 1.00 0.56
N GLU A 426 -17.20 0.17 1.52
CA GLU A 426 -18.58 0.17 2.02
C GLU A 426 -18.98 1.50 2.69
N ILE A 427 -18.09 2.08 3.49
CA ILE A 427 -18.35 3.37 4.14
C ILE A 427 -18.40 4.53 3.14
N LEU A 428 -17.59 4.49 2.08
CA LEU A 428 -17.63 5.48 1.00
C LEU A 428 -18.94 5.38 0.22
N GLU A 429 -19.34 4.17 -0.15
CA GLU A 429 -20.60 3.92 -0.87
C GLU A 429 -21.81 4.40 -0.06
N ALA A 430 -21.86 4.11 1.24
CA ALA A 430 -22.90 4.60 2.15
C ALA A 430 -22.97 6.14 2.24
N ARG A 431 -21.88 6.85 1.88
CA ARG A 431 -21.81 8.31 1.82
C ARG A 431 -22.07 8.87 0.41
N GLY A 432 -22.37 8.00 -0.55
CA GLY A 432 -22.58 8.36 -1.96
C GLY A 432 -21.28 8.65 -2.71
N ILE A 433 -20.17 8.04 -2.30
CA ILE A 433 -18.86 8.14 -2.94
C ILE A 433 -18.53 6.77 -3.55
N ILE A 434 -18.28 6.73 -4.84
CA ILE A 434 -17.98 5.50 -5.59
C ILE A 434 -16.47 5.24 -5.52
N PRO A 435 -16.03 4.14 -4.89
CA PRO A 435 -14.61 3.79 -4.85
C PRO A 435 -14.12 3.27 -6.20
N ILE A 436 -12.97 3.77 -6.65
CA ILE A 436 -12.27 3.35 -7.85
C ILE A 436 -10.96 2.71 -7.41
N VAL A 437 -10.94 1.40 -7.35
CA VAL A 437 -9.78 0.70 -6.78
C VAL A 437 -8.83 0.24 -7.85
N SER A 438 -7.54 0.57 -7.67
CA SER A 438 -6.47 0.14 -8.57
C SER A 438 -6.31 -1.37 -8.62
N THR A 439 -5.93 -1.88 -9.80
CA THR A 439 -5.46 -3.24 -10.00
C THR A 439 -3.95 -3.37 -9.86
N SER A 440 -3.21 -2.25 -9.93
CA SER A 440 -1.75 -2.19 -9.83
C SER A 440 -1.26 -2.33 -8.39
N ASP A 441 -0.10 -2.98 -8.23
CA ASP A 441 0.57 -3.11 -6.94
C ASP A 441 1.36 -1.86 -6.56
N ASN A 442 1.81 -1.09 -7.56
CA ASN A 442 2.46 0.19 -7.35
C ASN A 442 1.38 1.31 -7.32
N PRO A 443 1.25 2.07 -6.21
CA PRO A 443 0.25 3.14 -6.08
C PRO A 443 0.33 4.21 -7.18
N GLY A 444 1.54 4.65 -7.52
CA GLY A 444 1.79 5.68 -8.54
C GLY A 444 1.44 5.21 -9.94
N GLU A 445 1.88 4.01 -10.31
CA GLU A 445 1.50 3.37 -11.58
C GLU A 445 -0.03 3.19 -11.67
N GLY A 446 -0.65 2.75 -10.57
CA GLY A 446 -2.10 2.57 -10.51
C GLY A 446 -2.88 3.88 -10.75
N LEU A 447 -2.43 4.99 -10.14
CA LEU A 447 -3.04 6.30 -10.35
C LEU A 447 -2.80 6.80 -11.78
N LYS A 448 -1.58 6.64 -12.29
CA LYS A 448 -1.20 6.97 -13.66
C LYS A 448 -2.09 6.26 -14.67
N ASP A 449 -2.27 4.95 -14.52
CA ASP A 449 -3.10 4.12 -15.41
C ASP A 449 -4.56 4.58 -15.38
N PHE A 450 -5.08 4.92 -14.20
CA PHE A 450 -6.43 5.45 -14.05
C PHE A 450 -6.61 6.80 -14.76
N LEU A 451 -5.67 7.74 -14.59
CA LEU A 451 -5.73 9.04 -15.27
C LEU A 451 -5.56 8.90 -16.79
N LYS A 452 -4.69 8.00 -17.26
CA LYS A 452 -4.57 7.65 -18.70
C LYS A 452 -5.89 7.11 -19.25
N LEU A 453 -6.53 6.18 -18.52
CA LEU A 453 -7.83 5.63 -18.89
C LEU A 453 -8.91 6.72 -19.02
N LEU A 454 -8.95 7.68 -18.08
CA LEU A 454 -9.87 8.81 -18.16
C LEU A 454 -9.61 9.64 -19.42
N LYS A 455 -8.35 10.00 -19.68
CA LYS A 455 -7.96 10.79 -20.87
C LYS A 455 -8.36 10.09 -22.17
N GLU A 456 -8.03 8.81 -22.31
CA GLU A 456 -8.38 8.03 -23.50
C GLU A 456 -9.90 7.93 -23.72
N LYS A 457 -10.67 7.71 -22.66
CA LYS A 457 -12.13 7.67 -22.75
C LYS A 457 -12.73 9.03 -23.09
N ILE A 458 -12.20 10.11 -22.53
CA ILE A 458 -12.65 11.48 -22.85
C ILE A 458 -12.41 11.78 -24.33
N ILE A 459 -11.24 11.43 -24.87
CA ILE A 459 -10.94 11.61 -26.30
C ILE A 459 -11.95 10.84 -27.16
N LYS A 460 -12.29 9.59 -26.78
CA LYS A 460 -13.28 8.76 -27.47
C LYS A 460 -14.73 9.27 -27.37
N LEU A 461 -15.07 10.03 -26.33
CA LEU A 461 -16.42 10.59 -26.16
C LEU A 461 -16.60 11.95 -26.84
N LYS A 462 -15.49 12.65 -27.16
CA LYS A 462 -15.50 13.93 -27.88
C LYS A 462 -15.50 13.76 -29.41
N ASN A 463 -14.96 12.65 -29.91
CA ASN A 463 -14.98 12.23 -31.31
C ASN A 463 -16.24 11.41 -31.58
#